data_AF-A0A1G0KCX1-F1
#
_entry.id   AF-A0A1G0KCX1-F1
#
_cell.length_a   1.000
_cell.length_b   1.000
_cell.length_c   1.000
_cell.angle_alpha   90.00
_cell.angle_beta   90.00
_cell.angle_gamma   90.00
#
_symmetry.space_group_name_H-M   'P 1'
#
loop_
_entity.id
_entity.type
_entity.pdbx_description
1 polymer ?
#
loop_
_entity_poly.entity_id
_entity_poly.type
_entity_poly.pdbx_seq_one_letter_code
_entity_poly.pdbx_strand_id
1 'polypeptide(L)'
;MLKETLNAQQPPGEPCRRCFTDRDSDLYVWYDNAEQVVQFQLCYDKGPEEKAFTWSRDHGVVQHGVDDGSQSGRFTFKGTPILTGREPVAVASLPGYFREHGCKLEHDLYAFVLARLNEAAGK
;
A
#
# COMPACT_ATOMS: atom_id res chain seq x y z
N MET A 1 -3.02 14.79 -1.94
CA MET A 1 -2.64 14.24 -3.26
C MET A 1 -1.24 13.68 -3.19
N LEU A 2 -1.11 12.36 -3.40
CA LEU A 2 0.12 11.59 -3.40
C LEU A 2 1.11 12.14 -4.44
N LYS A 3 2.36 12.31 -4.02
CA LYS A 3 3.47 12.75 -4.87
C LYS A 3 4.66 11.83 -4.68
N GLU A 4 5.34 11.52 -5.78
CA GLU A 4 6.52 10.67 -5.74
C GLU A 4 7.66 11.32 -4.96
N THR A 5 8.29 10.53 -4.09
CA THR A 5 9.51 10.89 -3.38
C THR A 5 10.70 10.27 -4.12
N LEU A 6 11.35 11.06 -4.97
CA LEU A 6 12.41 10.60 -5.89
C LEU A 6 13.71 10.15 -5.19
N ASN A 7 13.91 10.51 -3.91
CA ASN A 7 15.08 10.15 -3.11
C ASN A 7 14.76 9.13 -2.01
N ALA A 8 13.75 8.28 -2.20
CA ALA A 8 13.43 7.24 -1.23
C ALA A 8 14.60 6.23 -1.13
N GLN A 9 15.11 6.03 0.09
CA GLN A 9 16.18 5.06 0.34
C GLN A 9 15.77 3.67 -0.17
N GLN A 10 16.66 3.07 -0.98
CA GLN A 10 16.56 1.69 -1.47
C GLN A 10 17.58 0.84 -0.71
N PRO A 11 17.15 0.00 0.24
CA PRO A 11 18.06 -0.91 0.91
C PRO A 11 18.67 -1.89 -0.11
N PRO A 12 19.97 -2.19 -0.03
CA PRO A 12 20.59 -3.16 -0.94
C PRO A 12 19.96 -4.55 -0.75
N GLY A 13 19.48 -5.13 -1.85
CA GLY A 13 18.83 -6.44 -1.87
C GLY A 13 17.30 -6.42 -1.76
N GLU A 14 16.68 -5.24 -1.60
CA GLU A 14 15.23 -5.09 -1.66
C GLU A 14 14.75 -4.79 -3.11
N PRO A 15 13.56 -5.27 -3.51
CA PRO A 15 12.94 -4.88 -4.78
C PRO A 15 12.78 -3.37 -4.89
N CYS A 16 12.92 -2.83 -6.11
CA CYS A 16 12.79 -1.40 -6.36
C CYS A 16 11.46 -0.89 -5.82
N ARG A 17 11.52 0.06 -4.88
CA ARG A 17 10.35 0.62 -4.21
C ARG A 17 10.18 2.08 -4.59
N ARG A 18 9.07 2.41 -5.24
CA ARG A 18 8.63 3.81 -5.39
C ARG A 18 7.76 4.17 -4.20
N CYS A 19 7.99 5.35 -3.63
CA CYS A 19 7.23 5.87 -2.51
C CYS A 19 6.50 7.13 -2.96
N PHE A 20 5.20 7.19 -2.73
CA PHE A 20 4.38 8.37 -2.94
C PHE A 20 3.80 8.78 -1.60
N THR A 21 3.87 10.07 -1.29
CA THR A 21 3.44 10.56 0.02
C THR A 21 2.59 11.81 -0.15
N ASP A 22 1.62 11.97 0.74
CA ASP A 22 0.99 13.25 1.02
C ASP A 22 0.77 13.43 2.52
N ARG A 23 -0.02 14.45 2.89
CA ARG A 23 -0.28 14.79 4.28
C ARG A 23 -0.97 13.65 5.05
N ASP A 24 -1.84 12.89 4.39
CA ASP A 24 -2.81 12.00 5.03
C ASP A 24 -2.61 10.52 4.63
N SER A 25 -1.75 10.26 3.63
CA SER A 25 -1.48 8.92 3.09
C SER A 25 -0.05 8.73 2.58
N ASP A 26 0.36 7.47 2.54
CA ASP A 26 1.56 6.99 1.85
C ASP A 26 1.19 5.80 0.96
N LEU A 27 1.74 5.76 -0.25
CA LEU A 27 1.68 4.62 -1.15
C LEU A 27 3.09 4.12 -1.42
N TYR A 28 3.36 2.88 -1.04
CA TYR A 28 4.58 2.16 -1.37
C TYR A 28 4.29 1.17 -2.48
N VAL A 29 5.11 1.14 -3.52
CA VAL A 29 4.95 0.24 -4.67
C VAL A 29 6.26 -0.46 -4.94
N TRP A 30 6.24 -1.79 -4.93
CA TRP A 30 7.40 -2.62 -5.22
C TRP A 30 7.29 -3.21 -6.62
N TYR A 31 8.41 -3.21 -7.33
CA TYR A 31 8.53 -3.73 -8.68
C TYR A 31 9.51 -4.91 -8.74
N ASP A 32 9.26 -5.86 -9.65
CA ASP A 32 10.25 -6.88 -10.00
C ASP A 32 11.25 -6.38 -11.05
N ASN A 33 12.18 -7.25 -11.44
CA ASN A 33 13.21 -6.96 -12.45
C ASN A 33 12.64 -6.67 -13.85
N ALA A 34 11.36 -6.96 -14.09
CA ALA A 34 10.66 -6.65 -15.34
C ALA A 34 9.80 -5.38 -15.22
N GLU A 35 10.04 -4.57 -14.18
CA GLU A 35 9.32 -3.34 -13.88
C GLU A 35 7.80 -3.56 -13.69
N GLN A 36 7.40 -4.77 -13.26
CA GLN A 36 6.00 -5.07 -12.96
C GLN A 36 5.73 -4.90 -11.46
N VAL A 37 4.57 -4.33 -11.12
CA VAL A 37 4.15 -4.20 -9.72
C VAL A 37 3.93 -5.59 -9.11
N VAL A 38 4.73 -5.93 -8.09
CA VAL A 38 4.61 -7.19 -7.35
C VAL A 38 3.89 -7.04 -6.02
N GLN A 39 3.93 -5.84 -5.45
CA GLN A 39 3.29 -5.53 -4.19
C GLN A 39 3.03 -4.02 -4.12
N PHE A 40 1.98 -3.62 -3.41
CA PHE A 40 1.85 -2.26 -2.93
C PHE A 40 1.22 -2.21 -1.54
N GLN A 41 1.47 -1.11 -0.84
CA GLN A 41 0.88 -0.83 0.46
C GLN A 41 0.40 0.62 0.46
N LEU A 42 -0.89 0.81 0.76
CA LEU A 42 -1.49 2.11 0.96
C LEU A 42 -1.71 2.31 2.46
N CYS A 43 -0.95 3.21 3.07
CA CYS A 43 -1.18 3.71 4.41
C CYS A 43 -2.04 4.97 4.33
N TYR A 44 -3.06 5.08 5.17
CA TYR A 44 -4.01 6.19 5.15
C TYR A 44 -4.54 6.47 6.55
N ASP A 45 -5.25 7.58 6.71
CA ASP A 45 -5.68 8.11 8.01
C ASP A 45 -4.48 8.35 8.96
N LYS A 46 -3.38 8.90 8.41
CA LYS A 46 -2.14 9.21 9.16
C LYS A 46 -2.44 9.89 10.50
N GLY A 47 -2.04 9.27 11.59
CA GLY A 47 -2.34 9.71 12.94
C GLY A 47 -2.58 8.53 13.89
N PRO A 48 -3.35 8.70 14.97
CA PRO A 48 -3.60 7.65 15.95
C PRO A 48 -4.44 6.48 15.40
N GLU A 49 -5.10 6.65 14.25
CA GLU A 49 -5.98 5.67 13.61
C GLU A 49 -5.41 5.21 12.25
N GLU A 50 -4.08 5.30 12.06
CA GLU A 50 -3.44 4.93 10.80
C GLU A 50 -3.76 3.48 10.42
N LYS A 51 -4.17 3.29 9.17
CA LYS A 51 -4.56 2.01 8.59
C LYS A 51 -3.69 1.70 7.39
N ALA A 52 -3.44 0.41 7.15
CA ALA A 52 -2.67 -0.05 6.01
C ALA A 52 -3.44 -1.12 5.22
N PHE A 53 -3.55 -0.89 3.91
CA PHE A 53 -4.01 -1.88 2.95
C PHE A 53 -2.82 -2.42 2.17
N THR A 54 -2.62 -3.73 2.15
CA THR A 54 -1.52 -4.37 1.41
C THR A 54 -2.07 -5.31 0.35
N TRP A 55 -1.52 -5.23 -0.86
CA TRP A 55 -1.80 -6.14 -1.95
C TRP A 55 -0.49 -6.72 -2.46
N SER A 56 -0.47 -8.02 -2.75
CA SER A 56 0.66 -8.71 -3.38
C SER A 56 0.20 -9.58 -4.54
N ARG A 57 1.05 -9.76 -5.55
CA ARG A 57 0.76 -10.60 -6.72
C ARG A 57 0.53 -12.06 -6.35
N ASP A 58 1.29 -12.58 -5.38
CA ASP A 58 1.29 -14.00 -5.03
C ASP A 58 0.16 -14.38 -4.07
N HIS A 59 -0.25 -13.47 -3.18
CA HIS A 59 -1.25 -13.75 -2.14
C HIS A 59 -2.54 -12.92 -2.26
N GLY A 60 -2.61 -11.99 -3.21
CA GLY A 60 -3.75 -11.09 -3.35
C GLY A 60 -3.79 -10.04 -2.24
N VAL A 61 -4.98 -9.79 -1.68
CA VAL A 61 -5.22 -8.75 -0.68
C VAL A 61 -4.93 -9.30 0.72
N VAL A 62 -4.04 -8.61 1.45
CA VAL A 62 -3.80 -8.85 2.88
C VAL A 62 -4.18 -7.58 3.64
N GLN A 63 -5.29 -7.66 4.37
CA GLN A 63 -5.76 -6.57 5.24
C GLN A 63 -5.11 -6.76 6.61
N HIS A 64 -4.25 -5.82 7.02
CA HIS A 64 -3.65 -5.83 8.35
C HIS A 64 -4.49 -4.97 9.29
N GLY A 65 -5.58 -5.55 9.81
CA GLY A 65 -6.12 -5.14 11.11
C GLY A 65 -5.46 -6.03 12.17
N VAL A 66 -4.81 -5.43 13.17
CA VAL A 66 -3.99 -6.08 14.19
C VAL A 66 -4.57 -7.42 14.70
N ASP A 67 -3.89 -8.56 14.50
CA ASP A 67 -3.43 -9.41 15.62
C ASP A 67 -2.38 -10.49 15.26
N ASP A 68 -1.54 -10.72 16.27
CA ASP A 68 -0.61 -11.81 16.63
C ASP A 68 0.19 -12.57 15.56
N GLY A 69 1.45 -12.18 15.40
CA GLY A 69 2.54 -13.12 15.67
C GLY A 69 2.54 -14.49 14.99
N SER A 70 2.15 -14.66 13.72
CA SER A 70 2.58 -15.86 12.96
C SER A 70 2.51 -15.71 11.44
N GLN A 71 3.71 -15.81 10.85
CA GLN A 71 4.08 -16.24 9.50
C GLN A 71 2.97 -16.37 8.43
N SER A 72 3.12 -15.67 7.30
CA SER A 72 3.55 -16.31 6.04
C SER A 72 3.62 -15.30 4.88
N GLY A 73 4.83 -14.87 4.57
CA GLY A 73 5.15 -14.11 3.35
C GLY A 73 6.66 -13.95 3.28
N ARG A 74 7.31 -14.51 2.26
CA ARG A 74 8.78 -14.60 2.12
C ARG A 74 9.49 -13.26 1.91
N PHE A 75 8.85 -12.14 2.22
CA PHE A 75 9.46 -10.83 2.21
C PHE A 75 9.37 -10.23 3.62
N THR A 76 10.36 -10.51 4.45
CA THR A 76 10.59 -9.76 5.69
C THR A 76 11.05 -8.35 5.34
N PHE A 77 10.13 -7.49 4.91
CA PHE A 77 10.37 -6.07 4.77
C PHE A 77 10.46 -5.47 6.18
N LYS A 78 11.69 -5.25 6.64
CA LYS A 78 11.98 -4.60 7.91
C LYS A 78 11.68 -3.11 7.79
N GLY A 79 10.43 -2.72 8.02
CA GLY A 79 10.08 -1.29 8.07
C GLY A 79 8.60 -0.99 7.88
N THR A 80 7.70 -1.81 8.43
CA THR A 80 6.27 -1.50 8.43
C THR A 80 5.94 -0.65 9.66
N PRO A 81 5.11 0.41 9.53
CA PRO A 81 4.63 1.22 10.64
C PRO A 81 3.98 0.34 11.73
N ILE A 82 4.20 0.70 12.99
CA ILE A 82 3.58 0.05 14.14
C ILE A 82 2.11 0.51 14.17
N LEU A 83 1.22 -0.31 13.58
CA LEU A 83 -0.22 -0.06 13.52
C LEU A 83 -0.83 -0.20 14.92
N THR A 84 -1.29 0.91 15.48
CA THR A 84 -2.08 0.96 16.72
C THR A 84 -3.51 1.36 16.38
N GLY A 85 -4.39 0.41 16.07
CA GLY A 85 -5.79 0.75 15.77
C GLY A 85 -6.67 -0.50 15.64
N ARG A 86 -7.76 -0.55 16.40
CA ARG A 86 -8.59 -1.74 16.67
C ARG A 86 -9.80 -1.86 15.71
N GLU A 87 -9.91 -1.02 14.69
CA GLU A 87 -11.08 -1.01 13.81
C GLU A 87 -10.87 -1.79 12.50
N PRO A 88 -11.89 -2.53 12.03
CA PRO A 88 -11.87 -3.13 10.70
C PRO A 88 -11.64 -2.04 9.66
N VAL A 89 -10.58 -2.20 8.87
CA VAL A 89 -10.31 -1.39 7.68
C VAL A 89 -11.56 -1.42 6.80
N ALA A 90 -12.27 -0.29 6.66
CA ALA A 90 -13.46 -0.17 5.83
C ALA A 90 -13.05 -0.19 4.34
N VAL A 91 -12.72 -1.37 3.83
CA VAL A 91 -12.18 -1.56 2.47
C VAL A 91 -13.13 -1.04 1.39
N ALA A 92 -14.43 -0.98 1.69
CA ALA A 92 -15.45 -0.38 0.83
C ALA A 92 -15.20 1.11 0.53
N SER A 93 -14.60 1.89 1.44
CA SER A 93 -14.35 3.33 1.23
C SER A 93 -13.02 3.62 0.54
N LEU A 94 -12.07 2.66 0.51
CA LEU A 94 -10.73 2.84 -0.04
C LEU A 94 -10.70 3.28 -1.52
N PRO A 95 -11.55 2.76 -2.43
CA PRO A 95 -11.56 3.25 -3.81
C PRO A 95 -11.97 4.71 -3.91
N GLY A 96 -12.88 5.17 -3.05
CA GLY A 96 -13.30 6.58 -2.99
C GLY A 96 -12.13 7.46 -2.53
N TYR A 97 -11.52 7.08 -1.42
CA TYR A 97 -10.33 7.74 -0.86
C TYR A 97 -9.19 7.83 -1.89
N PHE A 98 -8.85 6.71 -2.54
CA PHE A 98 -7.74 6.67 -3.48
C PHE A 98 -7.99 7.51 -4.74
N ARG A 99 -9.24 7.66 -5.20
CA ARG A 99 -9.56 8.55 -6.34
C ARG A 99 -9.22 10.01 -6.04
N GLU A 100 -9.44 10.45 -4.81
CA GLU A 100 -9.13 11.83 -4.37
C GLU A 100 -7.61 12.05 -4.22
N HIS A 101 -6.93 11.09 -3.59
CA HIS A 101 -5.51 11.24 -3.25
C HIS A 101 -4.56 10.84 -4.38
N GLY A 102 -4.91 9.84 -5.20
CA GLY A 102 -4.07 9.23 -6.24
C GLY A 102 -4.05 9.95 -7.59
N CYS A 103 -4.81 11.04 -7.76
CA CYS A 103 -5.00 11.71 -9.05
C CYS A 103 -3.73 12.28 -9.73
N LYS A 104 -2.59 12.32 -9.03
CA LYS A 104 -1.29 12.76 -9.56
C LYS A 104 -0.32 11.64 -9.87
N LEU A 105 -0.74 10.38 -9.65
CA LEU A 105 0.02 9.21 -10.06
C LEU A 105 -0.02 9.06 -11.57
N GLU A 106 0.97 8.35 -12.11
CA GLU A 106 0.96 7.94 -13.51
C GLU A 106 -0.27 7.09 -13.80
N HIS A 107 -0.83 7.25 -15.00
CA HIS A 107 -2.11 6.66 -15.38
C HIS A 107 -2.16 5.15 -15.13
N ASP A 108 -1.12 4.42 -15.52
CA ASP A 108 -1.10 2.95 -15.42
C ASP A 108 -1.01 2.49 -13.96
N LEU A 109 -0.21 3.18 -13.13
CA LEU A 109 -0.11 2.89 -11.71
C LEU A 109 -1.41 3.23 -10.97
N TYR A 110 -2.02 4.37 -11.29
CA TYR A 110 -3.31 4.78 -10.74
C TYR A 110 -4.40 3.76 -11.06
N ALA A 111 -4.52 3.38 -12.34
CA ALA A 111 -5.51 2.41 -12.80
C ALA A 111 -5.30 1.04 -12.14
N PHE A 112 -4.04 0.60 -12.02
CA PHE A 112 -3.69 -0.67 -11.39
C PHE A 112 -4.10 -0.71 -9.91
N VAL A 113 -3.70 0.28 -9.11
CA VAL A 113 -4.02 0.34 -7.67
C VAL A 113 -5.53 0.45 -7.48
N LEU A 114 -6.20 1.32 -8.24
CA LEU A 114 -7.65 1.51 -8.16
C LEU A 114 -8.41 0.22 -8.50
N ALA A 115 -7.97 -0.55 -9.51
CA ALA A 115 -8.58 -1.83 -9.86
C ALA A 115 -8.51 -2.82 -8.68
N ARG A 116 -7.35 -2.96 -8.05
CA ARG A 116 -7.17 -3.86 -6.89
C ARG A 116 -7.99 -3.42 -5.67
N LEU A 117 -8.11 -2.11 -5.43
CA LEU A 117 -8.98 -1.59 -4.38
C LEU A 117 -10.46 -1.88 -4.67
N ASN A 118 -10.93 -1.72 -5.90
CA ASN A 118 -12.32 -2.05 -6.26
C ASN A 118 -12.59 -3.56 -6.16
N GLU A 119 -11.65 -4.42 -6.58
CA GLU A 119 -11.74 -5.87 -6.41
C GLU A 119 -11.83 -6.27 -4.92
N ALA A 120 -11.12 -5.56 -4.05
CA ALA A 120 -11.17 -5.79 -2.61
C ALA A 120 -12.47 -5.28 -1.97
N ALA A 121 -13.02 -4.17 -2.48
CA ALA A 121 -14.25 -3.55 -1.99
C ALA A 121 -15.53 -4.26 -2.46
N GLY A 122 -15.47 -4.98 -3.59
CA GLY A 122 -16.61 -5.72 -4.16
C GLY A 122 -16.71 -7.18 -3.71
N LYS A 123 -15.82 -7.65 -2.83
CA LYS A 123 -15.86 -8.97 -2.19
C LYS A 123 -16.51 -8.84 -0.81
#